data_AF-A0A7Y7LPG3-F1
#
_entry.id   AF-A0A7Y7LPG3-F1
#
_cell.length_a   1.000
_cell.length_b   1.000
_cell.length_c   1.000
_cell.angle_alpha   90.00
_cell.angle_beta   90.00
_cell.angle_gamma   90.00
#
_symmetry.space_group_name_H-M   'P 1'
#
loop_
_entity.id
_entity.type
_entity.pdbx_description
1 polymer ?
#
loop_
_entity_poly.entity_id
_entity_poly.type
_entity_poly.pdbx_seq_one_letter_code
_entity_poly.pdbx_strand_id
1 'polypeptide(L)'
;MNVDYSIGAADLTCKDLQKVGTVRDKGENVLLPWIVKLTEKVSSVSDQLEASVPAGQAVQVASYGNWQDTKSKGNCGPVIMSFLPEGKHTYLVEFVWQGTARCMSRVYDVTDPASKVAVPTVPRTCPRSVIDIWLGRSGL
;
A
#
# COMPACT_ATOMS: atom_id res chain seq x y z
N MET A 1 1.21 -12.81 4.92
CA MET A 1 1.99 -11.61 5.33
C MET A 1 0.99 -10.47 5.50
N ASN A 2 1.33 -9.40 6.22
CA ASN A 2 0.44 -8.25 6.39
C ASN A 2 1.11 -7.01 5.82
N VAL A 3 0.33 -6.11 5.24
CA VAL A 3 0.82 -4.84 4.71
C VAL A 3 -0.05 -3.70 5.24
N ASP A 4 0.57 -2.77 5.96
CA ASP A 4 -0.05 -1.54 6.42
C ASP A 4 0.06 -0.47 5.33
N TYR A 5 -1.04 0.24 5.06
CA TYR A 5 -1.10 1.35 4.12
C TYR A 5 -1.47 2.65 4.81
N SER A 6 -0.78 3.72 4.45
CA SER A 6 -1.09 5.10 4.86
C SER A 6 -1.00 6.04 3.67
N ILE A 7 -1.79 7.10 3.67
CA ILE A 7 -1.85 8.10 2.58
C ILE A 7 -1.72 9.51 3.11
N GLY A 8 -1.17 10.42 2.32
CA GLY A 8 -1.09 11.83 2.67
C GLY A 8 -0.86 12.69 1.44
N ALA A 9 -0.78 14.00 1.64
CA ALA A 9 -0.42 14.94 0.58
C ALA A 9 1.08 14.85 0.26
N ALA A 10 1.47 14.89 -1.02
CA ALA A 10 2.86 14.65 -1.43
C ALA A 10 3.79 15.85 -1.20
N ASP A 11 3.25 17.05 -1.04
CA ASP A 11 3.97 18.27 -0.66
C ASP A 11 4.60 18.14 0.74
N LEU A 12 3.95 17.39 1.62
CA LEU A 12 4.39 17.10 2.98
C LEU A 12 5.09 15.74 3.05
N THR A 13 6.32 15.68 2.53
CA THR A 13 7.12 14.45 2.47
C THR A 13 7.20 13.77 3.84
N CYS A 14 6.64 12.57 3.94
CA CYS A 14 6.63 11.72 5.15
C CYS A 14 5.90 12.33 6.36
N LYS A 15 5.05 13.34 6.15
CA LYS A 15 4.23 13.97 7.18
C LYS A 15 2.76 13.75 6.90
N ASP A 16 1.95 13.80 7.95
CA ASP A 16 0.48 13.74 7.88
C ASP A 16 -0.07 12.54 7.08
N LEU A 17 0.62 11.40 7.16
CA LEU A 17 0.23 10.14 6.52
C LEU A 17 -0.89 9.44 7.30
N GLN A 18 -2.14 9.64 6.95
CA GLN A 18 -3.25 8.96 7.64
C GLN A 18 -3.27 7.46 7.33
N LYS A 19 -3.36 6.62 8.37
CA LYS A 19 -3.50 5.17 8.21
C LYS A 19 -4.82 4.84 7.52
N VAL A 20 -4.74 4.16 6.39
CA VAL A 20 -5.91 3.63 5.68
C VAL A 20 -6.34 2.30 6.29
N GLY A 21 -5.37 1.42 6.57
CA GLY A 21 -5.65 0.11 7.14
C GLY A 21 -4.52 -0.89 6.92
N THR A 22 -4.84 -2.16 7.14
CA THR A 22 -3.93 -3.28 6.97
C THR A 22 -4.60 -4.34 6.10
N VAL A 23 -3.92 -4.80 5.05
CA VAL A 23 -4.37 -5.94 4.24
C VAL A 23 -3.55 -7.17 4.56
N ARG A 24 -4.16 -8.34 4.38
CA ARG A 24 -3.45 -9.61 4.43
C ARG A 24 -2.95 -9.97 3.03
N ASP A 25 -1.65 -9.86 2.83
CA ASP A 25 -1.01 -10.35 1.62
C ASP A 25 -0.88 -11.87 1.67
N LYS A 26 -1.55 -12.56 0.74
CA LYS A 26 -1.57 -14.03 0.63
C LYS A 26 -0.36 -14.59 -0.11
N GLY A 27 0.57 -13.76 -0.57
CA GLY A 27 1.89 -14.20 -1.04
C GLY A 27 1.91 -14.81 -2.45
N GLU A 28 0.85 -14.63 -3.22
CA GLU A 28 0.81 -15.01 -4.63
C GLU A 28 0.28 -13.85 -5.44
N ASN A 29 0.71 -13.76 -6.70
CA ASN A 29 0.18 -12.86 -7.72
C ASN A 29 -1.31 -13.14 -7.96
N VAL A 30 -2.17 -12.83 -6.98
CA VAL A 30 -3.62 -12.84 -7.12
C VAL A 30 -4.00 -11.57 -7.85
N LEU A 31 -3.60 -11.51 -9.12
CA LEU A 31 -4.43 -10.87 -10.13
C LEU A 31 -5.70 -11.72 -10.14
N LEU A 32 -6.79 -11.28 -9.50
CA LEU A 32 -8.09 -11.89 -9.79
C LEU A 32 -8.42 -11.49 -11.23
N PRO A 33 -8.27 -12.42 -12.19
CA PRO A 33 -8.62 -12.12 -13.55
C PRO A 33 -10.13 -12.25 -13.56
N TRP A 34 -10.88 -11.18 -13.81
CA TRP A 34 -12.36 -11.14 -13.88
C TRP A 34 -13.07 -11.64 -12.57
N ILE A 35 -14.35 -11.29 -12.31
CA ILE A 35 -15.22 -11.94 -11.25
C ILE A 35 -14.85 -11.56 -9.78
N VAL A 36 -15.73 -11.15 -8.87
CA VAL A 36 -17.03 -11.75 -8.54
C VAL A 36 -17.93 -10.73 -7.82
N LYS A 37 -19.08 -10.43 -8.42
CA LYS A 37 -20.30 -10.19 -7.64
C LYS A 37 -20.54 -11.40 -6.73
N LEU A 38 -20.06 -11.42 -5.49
CA LEU A 38 -20.54 -12.38 -4.49
C LEU A 38 -20.32 -11.81 -3.08
N THR A 39 -21.43 -11.34 -2.52
CA THR A 39 -21.84 -11.73 -1.17
C THR A 39 -21.30 -13.09 -0.79
N GLU A 40 -20.32 -13.14 0.11
CA GLU A 40 -20.21 -14.18 1.14
C GLU A 40 -19.17 -13.73 2.16
N LYS A 41 -19.66 -13.32 3.34
CA LYS A 41 -18.86 -13.15 4.57
C LYS A 41 -17.99 -14.40 4.76
N VAL A 42 -16.66 -14.29 4.89
CA VAL A 42 -15.83 -14.99 5.89
C VAL A 42 -14.43 -14.35 5.96
N SER A 43 -13.97 -14.09 7.20
CA SER A 43 -12.64 -13.66 7.68
C SER A 43 -12.38 -12.14 7.82
N SER A 44 -12.17 -11.73 9.06
CA SER A 44 -12.24 -10.35 9.59
C SER A 44 -11.04 -9.43 9.27
N VAL A 45 -10.34 -9.64 8.15
CA VAL A 45 -9.30 -8.74 7.65
C VAL A 45 -9.53 -8.57 6.16
N SER A 46 -9.83 -7.36 5.71
CA SER A 46 -10.14 -7.08 4.32
C SER A 46 -8.91 -7.34 3.44
N ASP A 47 -9.09 -8.10 2.35
CA ASP A 47 -8.03 -8.32 1.35
C ASP A 47 -7.76 -7.05 0.51
N GLN A 48 -8.64 -6.05 0.60
CA GLN A 48 -8.54 -4.76 -0.10
C GLN A 48 -8.90 -3.59 0.83
N LEU A 49 -8.30 -2.42 0.60
CA LEU A 49 -8.67 -1.17 1.24
C LEU A 49 -9.12 -0.16 0.18
N GLU A 50 -10.10 0.66 0.53
CA GLU A 50 -10.56 1.77 -0.30
C GLU A 50 -10.30 3.08 0.43
N ALA A 51 -9.75 4.06 -0.29
CA ALA A 51 -9.55 5.41 0.23
C ALA A 51 -9.83 6.43 -0.87
N SER A 52 -10.52 7.51 -0.51
CA SER A 52 -10.71 8.65 -1.42
C SER A 52 -9.52 9.59 -1.32
N VAL A 53 -9.00 10.01 -2.47
CA VAL A 53 -7.87 10.95 -2.57
C VAL A 53 -8.25 12.17 -3.42
N PRO A 54 -7.67 13.36 -3.15
CA PRO A 54 -7.95 14.53 -3.97
C PRO A 54 -7.41 14.35 -5.39
N ALA A 55 -8.28 14.56 -6.38
CA ALA A 55 -7.89 14.55 -7.78
C ALA A 55 -7.04 15.78 -8.15
N GLY A 56 -6.06 15.59 -9.03
CA GLY A 56 -5.20 16.67 -9.52
C GLY A 56 -4.17 17.18 -8.50
N GLN A 57 -4.07 16.55 -7.33
CA GLN A 57 -3.07 16.84 -6.31
C GLN A 57 -2.21 15.60 -6.09
N ALA A 58 -0.89 15.79 -6.08
CA ALA A 58 0.02 14.67 -5.84
C ALA A 58 -0.21 14.10 -4.45
N VAL A 59 -0.37 12.78 -4.38
CA VAL A 59 -0.55 12.04 -3.13
C VAL A 59 0.66 11.17 -2.86
N GLN A 60 0.98 10.99 -1.59
CA GLN A 60 1.98 10.02 -1.15
C GLN A 60 1.28 8.83 -0.52
N VAL A 61 1.81 7.65 -0.81
CA VAL A 61 1.39 6.38 -0.24
C VAL A 61 2.58 5.75 0.45
N ALA A 62 2.39 5.37 1.70
CA ALA A 62 3.34 4.61 2.48
C ALA A 62 2.82 3.18 2.66
N SER A 63 3.68 2.21 2.39
CA SER A 63 3.41 0.79 2.56
C SER A 63 4.44 0.16 3.46
N TYR A 64 4.00 -0.67 4.40
CA TYR A 64 4.88 -1.36 5.33
C TYR A 64 4.46 -2.81 5.50
N GLY A 65 5.32 -3.73 5.06
CA GLY A 65 5.09 -5.16 5.15
C GLY A 65 5.64 -5.75 6.45
N ASN A 66 4.90 -6.66 7.07
CA ASN A 66 5.37 -7.48 8.18
C ASN A 66 4.91 -8.93 8.05
N TRP A 67 5.72 -9.87 8.54
CA TRP A 67 5.35 -11.28 8.64
C TRP A 67 5.83 -11.89 9.94
N GLN A 68 5.09 -12.88 10.40
CA GLN A 68 5.44 -13.71 11.53
C GLN A 68 4.90 -15.12 11.28
N ASP A 69 5.79 -16.10 11.39
CA ASP A 69 5.48 -17.53 11.37
C ASP A 69 6.09 -18.19 12.62
N THR A 70 5.99 -19.52 12.74
CA THR A 70 6.47 -20.26 13.92
C THR A 70 7.99 -20.29 14.07
N LYS A 71 8.75 -20.01 13.00
CA LYS A 71 10.21 -20.08 12.94
C LYS A 71 10.87 -18.73 12.68
N SER A 72 10.16 -17.78 12.08
CA SER A 72 10.71 -16.51 11.65
C SER A 72 9.74 -15.35 11.80
N LYS A 73 10.30 -14.14 11.95
CA LYS A 73 9.56 -12.89 11.82
C LYS A 73 10.42 -11.91 11.06
N GLY A 74 9.78 -10.96 10.38
CA GLY A 74 10.48 -9.86 9.77
C GLY A 74 9.56 -8.79 9.23
N ASN A 75 10.17 -7.82 8.58
CA ASN A 75 9.47 -6.69 8.01
C ASN A 75 10.17 -6.23 6.73
N CYS A 76 9.44 -5.48 5.92
CA CYS A 76 9.99 -4.78 4.79
C CYS A 76 9.32 -3.42 4.61
N GLY A 77 10.15 -2.40 4.42
CA GLY A 77 9.74 -1.03 4.25
C GLY A 77 10.20 -0.14 5.40
N PRO A 78 9.60 1.06 5.52
CA PRO A 78 8.50 1.55 4.70
C PRO A 78 8.95 1.84 3.27
N VAL A 79 8.08 1.52 2.32
CA VAL A 79 8.19 1.97 0.94
C VAL A 79 7.25 3.14 0.77
N ILE A 80 7.80 4.30 0.39
CA ILE A 80 7.02 5.53 0.27
C ILE A 80 7.21 6.05 -1.14
N MET A 81 6.09 6.32 -1.80
CA MET A 81 6.06 6.82 -3.17
C MET A 81 4.97 7.86 -3.31
N SER A 82 5.11 8.74 -4.29
CA SER A 82 4.06 9.67 -4.66
C SER A 82 3.66 9.51 -6.11
N PHE A 83 2.40 9.77 -6.41
CA PHE A 83 1.87 9.82 -7.77
C PHE A 83 0.77 10.89 -7.87
N LEU A 84 0.39 11.24 -9.09
CA LEU A 84 -0.64 12.24 -9.37
C LEU A 84 -1.92 11.54 -9.84
N PRO A 85 -2.95 11.41 -8.98
CA PRO A 85 -4.23 10.87 -9.37
C PRO A 85 -5.01 11.86 -10.23
N GLU A 86 -5.66 11.34 -11.26
CA GLU A 86 -6.59 12.04 -12.13
C GLU A 86 -8.03 11.91 -11.60
N GLY A 87 -8.88 12.87 -11.95
CA GLY A 87 -10.26 12.90 -11.48
C GLY A 87 -11.12 11.84 -12.14
N LYS A 88 -11.93 11.11 -11.34
CA LYS A 88 -12.78 9.98 -11.76
C LYS A 88 -12.01 8.72 -12.16
N HIS A 89 -10.75 8.60 -11.74
CA HIS A 89 -9.95 7.40 -11.90
C HIS A 89 -9.89 6.58 -10.61
N THR A 90 -9.73 5.27 -10.77
CA THR A 90 -9.53 4.32 -9.67
C THR A 90 -8.13 3.75 -9.75
N TYR A 91 -7.41 3.78 -8.63
CA TYR A 91 -6.02 3.34 -8.56
C TYR A 91 -5.87 2.13 -7.65
N LEU A 92 -5.09 1.16 -8.11
CA LEU A 92 -4.66 0.00 -7.32
C LEU A 92 -3.21 0.23 -6.87
N VAL A 93 -2.99 0.18 -5.56
CA VAL A 93 -1.65 0.16 -4.96
C VAL A 93 -1.30 -1.27 -4.58
N GLU A 94 -0.25 -1.82 -5.18
CA GLU A 94 0.26 -3.15 -4.87
C GLU A 94 1.59 -3.07 -4.13
N PHE A 95 1.70 -3.81 -3.03
CA PHE A 95 2.97 -4.06 -2.36
C PHE A 95 3.55 -5.38 -2.83
N VAL A 96 4.78 -5.35 -3.32
CA VAL A 96 5.47 -6.49 -3.92
C VAL A 96 6.67 -6.85 -3.06
N TRP A 97 6.68 -8.07 -2.53
CA TRP A 97 7.83 -8.65 -1.85
C TRP A 97 8.86 -9.14 -2.86
N GLN A 98 10.13 -8.78 -2.65
CA GLN A 98 11.28 -9.24 -3.42
C GLN A 98 12.22 -10.03 -2.51
N GLY A 99 11.73 -11.20 -2.08
CA GLY A 99 12.35 -11.98 -1.02
C GLY A 99 12.03 -11.42 0.37
N THR A 100 12.88 -11.73 1.36
CA THR A 100 12.63 -11.39 2.78
C THR A 100 13.08 -9.98 3.17
N ALA A 101 13.98 -9.35 2.41
CA ALA A 101 14.62 -8.09 2.81
C ALA A 101 14.36 -6.91 1.86
N ARG A 102 13.70 -7.15 0.72
CA ARG A 102 13.40 -6.11 -0.27
C ARG A 102 11.94 -6.15 -0.64
N CYS A 103 11.38 -4.97 -0.88
CA CYS A 103 9.99 -4.77 -1.27
C CYS A 103 9.90 -3.48 -2.06
N MET A 104 8.85 -3.37 -2.87
CA MET A 104 8.50 -2.17 -3.59
C MET A 104 6.98 -2.01 -3.60
N SER A 105 6.52 -0.81 -3.91
CA SER A 105 5.12 -0.53 -4.18
C SER A 105 4.96 -0.11 -5.63
N ARG A 106 3.86 -0.53 -6.24
CA ARG A 106 3.48 -0.17 -7.61
C ARG A 106 2.08 0.42 -7.61
N VAL A 107 1.83 1.37 -8.50
CA VAL A 107 0.51 1.96 -8.68
C VAL A 107 0.04 1.63 -10.08
N TYR A 108 -1.21 1.22 -10.19
CA TYR A 108 -1.86 0.98 -11.46
C TYR A 108 -3.16 1.75 -11.53
N ASP A 109 -3.48 2.29 -12.69
CA ASP A 109 -4.82 2.73 -13.04
C ASP A 109 -5.64 1.51 -13.43
N VAL A 110 -6.76 1.33 -12.73
CA VAL A 110 -7.73 0.24 -12.90
C VAL A 110 -9.14 0.80 -13.09
N THR A 111 -9.25 2.02 -13.61
CA THR A 111 -10.53 2.69 -13.88
C THR A 111 -11.37 1.87 -14.87
N ASP A 112 -10.72 1.33 -15.90
CA ASP A 112 -11.29 0.27 -16.72
C ASP A 112 -10.96 -1.09 -16.07
N PRO A 113 -11.94 -1.88 -15.62
CA PRO A 113 -11.68 -3.16 -14.97
C PRO A 113 -11.02 -4.20 -15.89
N ALA A 114 -11.06 -4.01 -17.21
CA ALA A 114 -10.36 -4.88 -18.17
C ALA A 114 -8.88 -4.47 -18.37
N SER A 115 -8.46 -3.34 -17.81
CA SER A 115 -7.14 -2.75 -18.02
C SER A 115 -6.41 -2.50 -16.69
N LYS A 116 -5.11 -2.78 -16.67
CA LYS A 116 -4.24 -2.50 -15.53
C LYS A 116 -3.01 -1.77 -16.04
N VAL A 117 -3.05 -0.44 -16.01
CA VAL A 117 -2.01 0.42 -16.59
C VAL A 117 -1.08 0.93 -15.51
N ALA A 118 0.23 0.72 -15.64
CA ALA A 118 1.20 1.20 -14.66
C ALA A 118 1.23 2.73 -14.63
N VAL A 119 1.10 3.30 -13.43
CA VAL A 119 1.17 4.75 -13.20
C VAL A 119 2.60 5.13 -12.82
N PRO A 120 3.16 6.20 -13.39
CA PRO A 120 4.46 6.72 -12.97
C PRO A 120 4.44 7.12 -11.49
N THR A 121 5.39 6.59 -10.72
CA THR A 121 5.56 6.93 -9.30
C THR A 121 6.93 7.54 -9.05
N VAL A 122 7.00 8.44 -8.07
CA VAL A 122 8.25 9.03 -7.60
C VAL A 122 8.54 8.47 -6.21
N PRO A 123 9.63 7.69 -6.03
CA PRO A 123 10.05 7.24 -4.71
C PRO A 123 10.33 8.43 -3.79
N ARG A 124 9.94 8.33 -2.53
CA ARG A 124 10.21 9.34 -1.50
C ARG A 124 11.11 8.74 -0.43
N THR A 125 12.21 9.43 -0.12
CA THR A 125 13.12 9.02 0.94
C THR A 125 12.78 9.79 2.21
N CYS A 126 12.46 9.05 3.28
CA CYS A 126 12.13 9.64 4.58
C CYS A 126 13.32 9.54 5.54
N PRO A 127 13.56 10.56 6.38
CA PRO A 127 14.48 10.43 7.49
C PRO A 127 13.97 9.37 8.48
N ARG A 128 14.86 8.48 8.92
CA ARG A 128 14.54 7.28 9.73
C ARG A 128 13.74 7.57 11.00
N SER A 129 13.95 8.71 11.65
CA SER A 129 13.28 9.06 12.92
C SER A 129 11.75 9.19 12.81
N VAL A 130 11.24 9.50 11.62
CA VAL A 130 9.80 9.70 11.39
C VAL A 130 9.09 8.35 11.24
N ILE A 131 9.76 7.38 10.64
CA ILE A 131 9.23 6.04 10.34
C ILE A 131 8.90 5.25 11.62
N ASP A 132 9.76 5.34 12.64
CA ASP A 132 9.61 4.59 13.89
C ASP A 132 8.41 5.06 14.72
N ILE A 133 8.11 6.36 14.69
CA ILE A 133 6.95 6.96 15.35
C ILE A 133 5.64 6.50 14.67
N TRP A 134 5.64 6.44 13.34
CA TRP A 134 4.47 6.04 12.53
C TRP A 134 4.08 4.57 12.69
N LEU A 135 5.06 3.68 12.87
CA LEU A 135 4.80 2.24 13.05
C LEU A 135 4.43 1.87 14.49
N GLY A 136 4.31 2.85 15.39
CA GLY A 136 4.11 2.60 16.82
C GLY A 136 5.29 1.83 17.44
N ARG A 137 6.50 2.02 16.93
CA ARG A 137 7.73 1.30 17.33
C ARG A 137 8.59 2.03 18.35
N SER A 138 8.05 3.06 19.02
CA SER A 138 8.66 3.63 20.21
C SER A 138 8.74 2.56 21.31
N GLY A 139 9.84 1.82 21.37
CA GLY A 139 10.07 0.75 22.35
C GLY A 139 11.29 -0.10 22.06
N LEU A 140 12.48 0.51 22.09
CA LEU A 140 13.60 -0.01 22.90
C LEU A 140 13.41 0.54 24.31
#